data_AF-A0A2V8JZI7-F1
#
_entry.id   AF-A0A2V8JZI7-F1
#
_cell.length_a   1.000
_cell.length_b   1.000
_cell.length_c   1.000
_cell.angle_alpha   90.00
_cell.angle_beta   90.00
_cell.angle_gamma   90.00
#
_symmetry.space_group_name_H-M   'P 1'
#
loop_
_entity.id
_entity.type
_entity.pdbx_description
1 polymer ?
#
loop_
_entity_poly.entity_id
_entity_poly.type
_entity_poly.pdbx_seq_one_letter_code
_entity_poly.pdbx_strand_id
1 'polypeptide(L)'
;MFVLISINGHEIAIDVDHDTVEGLIGKINGANAGITASYDPLSDRLNLQATAIGPDLIDVTADSTGFLSAAGLDSNNTIRGRLADNQNVVSNLSQFAGVANGSFNINGVSIDVDASHDTLQSLIAKINASAAGVTAGYDAETDRLVLTSNNGTPVSVGSDTSGFLTAAKVSRKINPNAAFNGSGANAALFDPGKSVRAGSFKVNGVRIEVAADDSIASVVAKITSSSAGVTAAFDETA
;
A
#
# COMPACT_ATOMS: atom_id res chain seq x y z
N MET A 1 -9.26 30.82 -20.86
CA MET A 1 -10.23 29.91 -20.21
C MET A 1 -9.40 28.78 -19.61
N PHE A 2 -9.65 28.39 -18.36
CA PHE A 2 -8.85 27.35 -17.73
C PHE A 2 -9.42 25.96 -17.97
N VAL A 3 -8.53 25.04 -18.34
CA VAL A 3 -8.79 23.62 -18.54
C VAL A 3 -7.84 22.85 -17.64
N LEU A 4 -8.34 21.79 -17.02
CA LEU A 4 -7.51 20.89 -16.23
C LEU A 4 -7.22 19.65 -17.06
N ILE A 5 -5.95 19.26 -17.12
CA ILE A 5 -5.54 17.91 -17.52
C ILE A 5 -4.88 17.25 -16.32
N SER A 6 -4.91 15.91 -16.25
CA SER A 6 -4.18 15.17 -15.24
C SER A 6 -3.05 14.38 -15.89
N ILE A 7 -1.84 14.47 -15.32
CA ILE A 7 -0.68 13.66 -15.72
C ILE A 7 -0.16 12.92 -14.48
N ASN A 8 -0.15 11.58 -14.52
CA ASN A 8 0.21 10.72 -13.39
C ASN A 8 -0.50 11.12 -12.07
N GLY A 9 -1.75 11.58 -12.15
CA GLY A 9 -2.54 12.02 -10.99
C GLY A 9 -2.34 13.48 -10.55
N HIS A 10 -1.43 14.23 -11.19
CA HIS A 10 -1.23 15.65 -10.93
C HIS A 10 -2.05 16.52 -11.88
N GLU A 11 -2.86 17.42 -11.32
CA GLU A 11 -3.63 18.40 -12.10
C GLU A 11 -2.74 19.52 -12.63
N ILE A 12 -2.87 19.80 -13.92
CA ILE A 12 -2.19 20.89 -14.61
C ILE A 12 -3.24 21.79 -15.24
N ALA A 13 -3.23 23.06 -14.84
CA ALA A 13 -4.13 24.08 -15.36
C ALA A 13 -3.55 24.74 -16.62
N ILE A 14 -4.26 24.56 -17.73
CA ILE A 14 -3.97 25.16 -19.03
C ILE A 14 -4.89 26.36 -19.22
N ASP A 15 -4.32 27.54 -19.44
CA ASP A 15 -5.07 28.69 -19.93
C ASP A 15 -5.06 28.68 -21.46
N VAL A 16 -6.16 28.21 -22.06
CA VAL A 16 -6.22 28.03 -23.53
C VAL A 16 -6.11 29.34 -24.32
N ASP A 17 -6.31 30.48 -23.67
CA ASP A 17 -6.24 31.79 -24.32
C ASP A 17 -4.84 32.44 -24.20
N HIS A 18 -3.99 31.94 -23.31
CA HIS A 18 -2.71 32.60 -22.97
C HIS A 18 -1.49 31.68 -22.90
N ASP A 19 -1.68 30.37 -22.69
CA ASP A 19 -0.55 29.44 -22.65
C ASP A 19 0.03 29.21 -24.04
N THR A 20 1.34 29.28 -24.12
CA THR A 20 2.10 28.80 -25.27
C THR A 20 2.48 27.33 -25.08
N VAL A 21 2.90 26.65 -26.14
CA VAL A 21 3.47 25.29 -26.04
C VAL A 21 4.65 25.27 -25.06
N GLU A 22 5.51 26.29 -25.10
CA GLU A 22 6.64 26.44 -24.18
C GLU A 22 6.18 26.66 -22.73
N GLY A 23 5.17 27.52 -22.52
CA GLY A 23 4.57 27.75 -21.21
C GLY A 23 3.95 26.47 -20.62
N LEU A 24 3.26 25.69 -21.46
CA LEU A 24 2.69 24.41 -21.07
C LEU A 24 3.77 23.38 -20.71
N ILE A 25 4.85 23.27 -21.51
CA ILE A 25 6.00 22.43 -21.18
C ILE A 25 6.58 22.81 -19.81
N GLY A 26 6.71 24.11 -19.54
CA GLY A 26 7.15 24.63 -18.25
C GLY A 26 6.23 24.18 -17.11
N LYS A 27 4.91 24.27 -17.29
CA LYS A 27 3.92 23.81 -16.30
C LYS A 27 4.01 22.30 -16.05
N ILE A 28 4.14 21.49 -17.11
CA ILE A 28 4.28 20.03 -16.99
C ILE A 28 5.57 19.68 -16.24
N ASN A 29 6.70 20.27 -16.62
CA ASN A 29 8.01 20.02 -16.00
C ASN A 29 8.06 20.49 -14.54
N GLY A 30 7.31 21.54 -14.19
CA GLY A 30 7.21 22.07 -12.82
C GLY A 30 6.20 21.35 -11.92
N ALA A 31 5.31 20.52 -12.49
CA ALA A 31 4.28 19.81 -11.73
C ALA A 31 4.83 18.66 -10.87
N ASN A 32 6.12 18.31 -11.02
CA ASN A 32 6.76 17.17 -10.37
C ASN A 32 6.03 15.84 -10.62
N ALA A 33 5.35 15.69 -11.77
CA ALA A 33 4.59 14.50 -12.15
C ALA A 33 5.48 13.30 -12.57
N GLY A 34 6.79 13.33 -12.26
CA GLY A 34 7.75 12.29 -12.63
C GLY A 34 8.05 12.21 -14.14
N ILE A 35 7.81 13.29 -14.89
CA ILE A 35 8.00 13.35 -16.33
C ILE A 35 8.66 14.68 -16.77
N THR A 36 9.37 14.63 -17.89
CA THR A 36 9.82 15.76 -18.69
C THR A 36 9.00 15.83 -19.97
N ALA A 37 8.44 17.01 -20.24
CA ALA A 37 7.82 17.36 -21.51
C ALA A 37 8.83 18.08 -22.40
N SER A 38 8.75 17.81 -23.70
CA SER A 38 9.46 18.50 -24.76
C SER A 38 8.58 18.58 -26.01
N TYR A 39 8.89 19.47 -26.93
CA TYR A 39 8.18 19.56 -28.21
C TYR A 39 9.13 19.21 -29.36
N ASP A 40 8.70 18.30 -30.23
CA ASP A 40 9.42 17.96 -31.45
C ASP A 40 8.83 18.75 -32.63
N PRO A 41 9.54 19.75 -33.16
CA PRO A 41 9.05 20.57 -34.26
C PRO A 41 8.99 19.84 -35.61
N LEU A 42 9.65 18.69 -35.75
CA LEU A 42 9.65 17.91 -37.00
C LEU A 42 8.40 17.05 -37.13
N SER A 43 7.95 16.49 -36.00
CA SER A 43 6.72 15.70 -35.94
C SER A 43 5.49 16.53 -35.54
N ASP A 44 5.68 17.77 -35.07
CA ASP A 44 4.64 18.65 -34.54
C ASP A 44 3.90 17.99 -33.36
N ARG A 45 4.67 17.46 -32.41
CA ARG A 45 4.15 16.67 -31.28
C ARG A 45 4.82 17.04 -29.96
N LEU A 46 4.04 16.95 -28.88
CA LEU A 46 4.58 16.94 -27.52
C LEU A 46 5.11 15.54 -27.19
N ASN A 47 6.36 15.47 -26.74
CA ASN A 47 7.01 14.27 -26.24
C ASN A 47 7.05 14.32 -24.71
N LEU A 48 6.49 13.29 -24.06
CA LEU A 48 6.58 13.09 -22.62
C LEU A 48 7.53 11.95 -22.34
N GLN A 49 8.61 12.21 -21.62
CA GLN A 49 9.56 11.21 -21.17
C GLN A 49 9.49 11.15 -19.66
N ALA A 50 9.46 9.96 -19.06
CA ALA A 50 9.57 9.90 -17.62
C ALA A 50 10.99 10.21 -17.14
N THR A 51 11.09 10.85 -15.97
CA THR A 51 12.39 11.09 -15.32
C THR A 51 13.00 9.80 -14.75
N ALA A 52 12.21 8.72 -14.67
CA ALA A 52 12.65 7.37 -14.35
C ALA A 52 11.91 6.34 -15.22
N ILE A 53 12.58 5.26 -15.62
CA ILE A 53 11.95 4.20 -16.41
C ILE A 53 11.10 3.34 -15.48
N GLY A 54 9.78 3.40 -15.64
CA GLY A 54 8.84 2.55 -14.94
C GLY A 54 8.19 1.51 -15.85
N PRO A 55 7.62 0.42 -15.30
CA PRO A 55 6.96 -0.62 -16.09
C PRO A 55 5.62 -0.15 -16.70
N ASP A 56 5.01 0.87 -16.10
CA ASP A 56 3.68 1.35 -16.45
C ASP A 56 3.72 2.54 -17.42
N LEU A 57 2.63 2.73 -18.16
CA LEU A 57 2.46 3.88 -19.05
C LEU A 57 2.22 5.16 -18.25
N ILE A 58 2.71 6.29 -18.77
CA ILE A 58 2.34 7.61 -18.27
C ILE A 58 0.83 7.79 -18.48
N ASP A 59 0.10 8.07 -17.40
CA ASP A 59 -1.34 8.29 -17.46
C ASP A 59 -1.62 9.77 -17.78
N VAL A 60 -2.35 10.04 -18.87
CA VAL A 60 -2.74 11.39 -19.29
C VAL A 60 -4.25 11.38 -19.55
N THR A 61 -5.01 12.05 -18.70
CA THR A 61 -6.48 11.97 -18.70
C THR A 61 -7.14 13.33 -18.50
N ALA A 62 -8.48 13.31 -18.43
CA ALA A 62 -9.34 14.44 -18.09
C ALA A 62 -9.35 15.60 -19.12
N ASP A 63 -9.12 15.34 -20.40
CA ASP A 63 -9.29 16.34 -21.46
C ASP A 63 -10.74 16.45 -21.95
N SER A 64 -11.36 17.60 -21.67
CA SER A 64 -12.69 17.95 -22.18
C SER A 64 -12.65 18.90 -23.39
N THR A 65 -11.45 19.23 -23.86
CA THR A 65 -11.20 20.31 -24.84
C THR A 65 -10.64 19.84 -26.16
N GLY A 66 -10.20 18.57 -26.24
CA GLY A 66 -9.52 18.03 -27.41
C GLY A 66 -8.07 18.50 -27.53
N PHE A 67 -7.54 19.17 -26.51
CA PHE A 67 -6.15 19.61 -26.45
C PHE A 67 -5.18 18.43 -26.57
N LEU A 68 -5.45 17.31 -25.88
CA LEU A 68 -4.61 16.12 -25.95
C LEU A 68 -4.61 15.53 -27.36
N SER A 69 -5.73 15.63 -28.08
CA SER A 69 -5.80 15.21 -29.48
C SER A 69 -4.95 16.09 -30.39
N ALA A 70 -5.10 17.41 -30.25
CA ALA A 70 -4.30 18.38 -30.99
C ALA A 70 -2.80 18.25 -30.68
N ALA A 71 -2.42 18.01 -29.43
CA ALA A 71 -1.04 17.82 -28.99
C ALA A 71 -0.47 16.42 -29.33
N GLY A 72 -1.31 15.48 -29.80
CA GLY A 72 -0.91 14.11 -30.15
C GLY A 72 -0.69 13.15 -28.98
N LEU A 73 -1.36 13.41 -27.87
CA LEU A 73 -1.29 12.65 -26.63
C LEU A 73 -2.51 11.73 -26.42
N ASP A 74 -3.51 11.76 -27.30
CA ASP A 74 -4.84 11.16 -27.10
C ASP A 74 -4.94 9.64 -27.35
N SER A 75 -3.94 9.00 -27.94
CA SER A 75 -4.13 7.60 -28.37
C SER A 75 -2.88 6.75 -28.60
N ASN A 76 -1.67 7.27 -28.39
CA ASN A 76 -0.43 6.52 -28.68
C ASN A 76 0.76 6.81 -27.76
N ASN A 77 0.54 7.32 -26.54
CA ASN A 77 1.65 7.39 -25.60
C ASN A 77 2.00 5.98 -25.08
N THR A 78 2.82 5.27 -25.84
CA THR A 78 3.40 3.96 -25.49
C THR A 78 4.65 4.12 -24.60
N ILE A 79 4.96 5.35 -24.17
CA ILE A 79 6.16 5.65 -23.39
C ILE A 79 5.93 5.12 -21.97
N ARG A 80 6.52 3.97 -21.71
CA ARG A 80 6.71 3.40 -20.37
C ARG A 80 7.54 4.36 -19.54
N GLY A 81 7.07 4.67 -18.35
CA GLY A 81 7.66 5.77 -17.59
C GLY A 81 6.98 6.10 -16.27
N ARG A 82 5.75 5.63 -16.04
CA ARG A 82 5.19 5.70 -14.70
C ARG A 82 5.89 4.64 -13.86
N LEU A 83 6.63 5.09 -12.83
CA LEU A 83 7.13 4.20 -11.80
C LEU A 83 5.96 3.37 -11.27
N ALA A 84 6.14 2.06 -11.13
CA ALA A 84 5.15 1.24 -10.46
C ALA A 84 4.85 1.84 -9.09
N ASP A 85 3.63 1.66 -8.57
CA ASP A 85 3.21 2.30 -7.32
C ASP A 85 4.17 1.99 -6.16
N ASN A 86 4.76 0.79 -6.16
CA ASN A 86 5.78 0.42 -5.17
C ASN A 86 7.10 1.20 -5.28
N GLN A 87 7.41 1.80 -6.42
CA GLN A 87 8.59 2.62 -6.69
C GLN A 87 8.31 4.13 -6.61
N ASN A 88 7.04 4.54 -6.51
CA ASN A 88 6.70 5.94 -6.31
C ASN A 88 6.88 6.34 -4.84
N VAL A 89 7.15 7.62 -4.60
CA VAL A 89 7.23 8.17 -3.23
C VAL A 89 5.85 8.01 -2.58
N VAL A 90 5.82 7.56 -1.33
CA VAL A 90 4.56 7.23 -0.66
C VAL A 90 3.60 8.42 -0.61
N SER A 91 4.09 9.66 -0.47
CA SER A 91 3.24 10.86 -0.51
C SER A 91 2.46 11.06 -1.81
N ASN A 92 2.90 10.47 -2.92
CA ASN A 92 2.27 10.62 -4.23
C ASN A 92 1.20 9.56 -4.50
N LEU A 93 1.00 8.62 -3.58
CA LEU A 93 0.03 7.54 -3.70
C LEU A 93 -1.21 7.87 -2.86
N SER A 94 -2.40 7.80 -3.46
CA SER A 94 -3.65 8.14 -2.78
C SER A 94 -3.89 7.32 -1.50
N GLN A 95 -3.48 6.04 -1.49
CA GLN A 95 -3.51 5.16 -0.32
C GLN A 95 -2.66 5.68 0.84
N PHE A 96 -1.59 6.40 0.54
CA PHE A 96 -0.58 6.86 1.49
C PHE A 96 -0.60 8.38 1.69
N ALA A 97 -1.63 9.09 1.19
CA ALA A 97 -1.76 10.55 1.31
C ALA A 97 -1.77 11.06 2.77
N GLY A 98 -2.10 10.20 3.73
CA GLY A 98 -2.07 10.51 5.17
C GLY A 98 -0.73 10.19 5.86
N VAL A 99 0.26 9.66 5.14
CA VAL A 99 1.57 9.30 5.71
C VAL A 99 2.43 10.55 5.88
N ALA A 100 3.03 10.69 7.06
CA ALA A 100 3.92 11.79 7.41
C ALA A 100 5.31 11.29 7.84
N ASN A 101 6.25 12.22 8.02
CA ASN A 101 7.55 11.89 8.62
C ASN A 101 7.36 11.38 10.05
N GLY A 102 8.07 10.33 10.40
CA GLY A 102 7.98 9.71 11.72
C GLY A 102 8.67 8.36 11.75
N SER A 103 8.20 7.47 12.61
CA SER A 103 8.69 6.10 12.69
C SER A 103 7.62 5.14 13.14
N PHE A 104 7.85 3.87 12.84
CA PHE A 104 7.08 2.76 13.38
C PHE A 104 7.97 1.65 13.91
N ASN A 105 7.42 0.75 14.73
CA ASN A 105 8.18 -0.35 15.31
C ASN A 105 7.76 -1.71 14.75
N ILE A 106 8.73 -2.56 14.38
CA ILE A 106 8.53 -3.98 14.11
C ILE A 106 9.43 -4.79 15.06
N ASN A 107 8.87 -5.71 15.83
CA ASN A 107 9.61 -6.51 16.80
C ASN A 107 10.49 -5.66 17.75
N GLY A 108 9.98 -4.50 18.15
CA GLY A 108 10.68 -3.54 19.00
C GLY A 108 11.72 -2.68 18.29
N VAL A 109 12.08 -2.98 17.04
CA VAL A 109 13.03 -2.19 16.23
C VAL A 109 12.29 -1.04 15.56
N SER A 110 12.80 0.19 15.73
CA SER A 110 12.29 1.40 15.08
C SER A 110 12.71 1.46 13.62
N ILE A 111 11.79 1.80 12.73
CA ILE A 111 11.99 2.04 11.31
C ILE A 111 11.52 3.46 11.01
N ASP A 112 12.41 4.29 10.47
CA ASP A 112 12.11 5.69 10.15
C ASP A 112 11.46 5.82 8.78
N VAL A 113 10.45 6.70 8.71
CA VAL A 113 9.71 7.08 7.52
C VAL A 113 9.99 8.54 7.21
N ASP A 114 10.51 8.79 6.01
CA ASP A 114 10.57 10.09 5.36
C ASP A 114 9.54 10.10 4.23
N ALA A 115 8.34 10.62 4.51
CA ALA A 115 7.22 10.58 3.56
C ALA A 115 7.53 11.32 2.23
N SER A 116 8.51 12.23 2.22
CA SER A 116 8.91 13.00 1.04
C SER A 116 9.97 12.33 0.17
N HIS A 117 10.66 11.30 0.68
CA HIS A 117 11.74 10.63 -0.04
C HIS A 117 11.59 9.11 -0.10
N ASP A 118 10.88 8.52 0.86
CA ASP A 118 10.67 7.08 0.89
C ASP A 118 9.60 6.64 -0.11
N THR A 119 9.91 5.54 -0.78
CA THR A 119 8.97 4.78 -1.59
C THR A 119 8.50 3.57 -0.79
N LEU A 120 7.42 2.93 -1.21
CA LEU A 120 7.01 1.67 -0.58
C LEU A 120 8.14 0.61 -0.66
N GLN A 121 8.86 0.58 -1.79
CA GLN A 121 10.03 -0.29 -1.99
C GLN A 121 11.19 0.08 -1.05
N SER A 122 11.48 1.37 -0.82
CA SER A 122 12.54 1.76 0.11
C SER A 122 12.18 1.40 1.55
N LEU A 123 10.91 1.55 1.95
CA LEU A 123 10.43 1.15 3.28
C LEU A 123 10.47 -0.37 3.46
N ILE A 124 10.06 -1.15 2.46
CA ILE A 124 10.23 -2.60 2.45
C ILE A 124 11.70 -2.98 2.60
N ALA A 125 12.59 -2.30 1.88
CA ALA A 125 14.04 -2.53 1.99
C ALA A 125 14.57 -2.19 3.39
N LYS A 126 14.13 -1.07 4.00
CA LYS A 126 14.49 -0.71 5.38
C LYS A 126 14.04 -1.79 6.37
N ILE A 127 12.83 -2.32 6.23
CA ILE A 127 12.33 -3.39 7.09
C ILE A 127 13.19 -4.65 6.91
N ASN A 128 13.43 -5.08 5.66
CA ASN A 128 14.22 -6.27 5.34
C ASN A 128 15.68 -6.19 5.79
N ALA A 129 16.27 -5.00 5.79
CA ALA A 129 17.63 -4.77 6.24
C ALA A 129 17.74 -4.57 7.77
N SER A 130 16.62 -4.44 8.47
CA SER A 130 16.60 -4.17 9.91
C SER A 130 16.91 -5.41 10.76
N ALA A 131 17.25 -5.17 12.03
CA ALA A 131 17.39 -6.24 13.02
C ALA A 131 16.03 -6.80 13.51
N ALA A 132 14.91 -6.43 12.89
CA ALA A 132 13.57 -6.86 13.33
C ALA A 132 13.31 -8.36 13.10
N GLY A 133 14.15 -9.04 12.32
CA GLY A 133 14.02 -10.49 12.09
C GLY A 133 12.79 -10.87 11.26
N VAL A 134 12.37 -9.98 10.34
CA VAL A 134 11.24 -10.21 9.44
C VAL A 134 11.66 -10.06 7.98
N THR A 135 10.88 -10.64 7.09
CA THR A 135 10.86 -10.36 5.66
C THR A 135 9.54 -9.66 5.32
N ALA A 136 9.63 -8.45 4.79
CA ALA A 136 8.53 -7.67 4.25
C ALA A 136 8.42 -7.83 2.73
N GLY A 137 7.19 -7.87 2.24
CA GLY A 137 6.85 -7.78 0.82
C GLY A 137 5.55 -7.03 0.62
N TYR A 138 5.24 -6.64 -0.62
CA TYR A 138 3.96 -6.04 -0.99
C TYR A 138 3.16 -7.01 -1.83
N ASP A 139 1.93 -7.26 -1.42
CA ASP A 139 0.93 -7.95 -2.22
C ASP A 139 0.09 -6.90 -2.97
N ALA A 140 0.29 -6.82 -4.28
CA ALA A 140 -0.41 -5.89 -5.17
C ALA A 140 -1.83 -6.35 -5.54
N GLU A 141 -2.21 -7.60 -5.29
CA GLU A 141 -3.59 -8.05 -5.52
C GLU A 141 -4.52 -7.61 -4.39
N THR A 142 -4.00 -7.61 -3.15
CA THR A 142 -4.76 -7.25 -1.95
C THR A 142 -4.43 -5.86 -1.40
N ASP A 143 -3.45 -5.17 -1.99
CA ASP A 143 -2.89 -3.88 -1.56
C ASP A 143 -2.42 -3.88 -0.11
N ARG A 144 -1.62 -4.88 0.27
CA ARG A 144 -1.16 -5.12 1.64
C ARG A 144 0.35 -5.26 1.75
N LEU A 145 0.93 -4.65 2.78
CA LEU A 145 2.28 -4.98 3.25
C LEU A 145 2.22 -6.29 4.05
N VAL A 146 2.91 -7.31 3.57
CA VAL A 146 2.99 -8.63 4.19
C VAL A 146 4.27 -8.73 5.00
N LEU A 147 4.17 -9.05 6.28
CA LEU A 147 5.32 -9.29 7.16
C LEU A 147 5.41 -10.78 7.54
N THR A 148 6.51 -11.41 7.15
CA THR A 148 6.83 -12.80 7.45
C THR A 148 7.96 -12.88 8.47
N SER A 149 7.82 -13.72 9.49
CA SER A 149 8.89 -13.94 10.46
C SER A 149 10.00 -14.81 9.90
N ASN A 150 11.26 -14.42 10.13
CA ASN A 150 12.42 -15.21 9.67
C ASN A 150 12.78 -16.37 10.62
N ASN A 151 12.31 -16.32 11.87
CA ASN A 151 12.66 -17.28 12.92
C ASN A 151 11.44 -18.03 13.48
N GLY A 152 10.27 -17.88 12.84
CA GLY A 152 9.01 -18.49 13.27
C GLY A 152 8.37 -17.84 14.49
N THR A 153 8.94 -16.77 15.04
CA THR A 153 8.31 -16.01 16.14
C THR A 153 7.24 -15.05 15.61
N PRO A 154 6.18 -14.76 16.37
CA PRO A 154 5.12 -13.84 15.92
C PRO A 154 5.65 -12.42 15.64
N VAL A 155 5.22 -11.81 14.53
CA VAL A 155 5.59 -10.43 14.17
C VAL A 155 4.76 -9.41 14.92
N SER A 156 5.36 -8.70 15.87
CA SER A 156 4.74 -7.56 16.54
C SER A 156 4.96 -6.26 15.76
N VAL A 157 3.93 -5.41 15.71
CA VAL A 157 4.13 -3.97 15.46
C VAL A 157 3.80 -3.17 16.71
N GLY A 158 4.53 -2.09 16.88
CA GLY A 158 4.33 -1.13 17.96
C GLY A 158 3.78 0.19 17.46
N SER A 159 4.18 1.27 18.14
CA SER A 159 3.88 2.65 17.77
C SER A 159 4.11 2.90 16.29
N ASP A 160 3.25 3.72 15.71
CA ASP A 160 3.37 4.25 14.36
C ASP A 160 2.99 5.73 14.42
N THR A 161 4.00 6.59 14.30
CA THR A 161 3.84 8.04 14.29
C THR A 161 3.76 8.62 12.88
N SER A 162 4.13 7.83 11.87
CA SER A 162 4.03 8.23 10.46
C SER A 162 2.67 7.91 9.86
N GLY A 163 1.91 6.97 10.45
CA GLY A 163 0.66 6.44 9.90
C GLY A 163 0.87 5.41 8.79
N PHE A 164 2.12 5.05 8.50
CA PHE A 164 2.48 4.17 7.38
C PHE A 164 1.89 2.77 7.52
N LEU A 165 1.91 2.17 8.71
CA LEU A 165 1.41 0.79 8.90
C LEU A 165 -0.09 0.69 8.65
N THR A 166 -0.82 1.76 8.97
CA THR A 166 -2.27 1.83 8.70
C THR A 166 -2.51 1.98 7.20
N ALA A 167 -1.81 2.90 6.54
CA ALA A 167 -1.91 3.11 5.09
C ALA A 167 -1.51 1.85 4.31
N ALA A 168 -0.46 1.15 4.74
CA ALA A 168 0.06 -0.06 4.12
C ALA A 168 -0.78 -1.33 4.39
N LYS A 169 -1.90 -1.22 5.13
CA LYS A 169 -2.80 -2.33 5.48
C LYS A 169 -2.04 -3.59 5.93
N VAL A 170 -1.13 -3.41 6.89
CA VAL A 170 -0.17 -4.46 7.27
C VAL A 170 -0.88 -5.76 7.65
N SER A 171 -0.55 -6.83 6.94
CA SER A 171 -0.95 -8.20 7.27
C SER A 171 0.22 -9.01 7.81
N ARG A 172 -0.10 -9.92 8.73
CA ARG A 172 0.84 -10.78 9.45
C ARG A 172 0.28 -12.18 9.48
N LYS A 173 1.15 -13.16 9.64
CA LYS A 173 0.71 -14.50 10.00
C LYS A 173 0.12 -14.50 11.41
N ILE A 174 -1.15 -14.89 11.52
CA ILE A 174 -1.83 -15.13 12.79
C ILE A 174 -1.07 -16.22 13.57
N ASN A 175 -0.92 -16.04 14.89
CA ASN A 175 -0.37 -17.09 15.75
C ASN A 175 -1.53 -17.91 16.34
N PRO A 176 -1.82 -19.13 15.83
CA PRO A 176 -2.98 -19.91 16.29
C PRO A 176 -2.84 -20.41 17.72
N ASN A 177 -1.63 -20.42 18.28
CA ASN A 177 -1.35 -20.91 19.64
C ASN A 177 -1.32 -19.78 20.69
N ALA A 178 -1.29 -18.51 20.26
CA ALA A 178 -1.31 -17.39 21.17
C ALA A 178 -2.71 -17.19 21.79
N ALA A 179 -2.74 -16.84 23.07
CA ALA A 179 -3.97 -16.48 23.75
C ALA A 179 -4.58 -15.21 23.14
N PHE A 180 -5.90 -15.11 23.10
CA PHE A 180 -6.61 -13.95 22.54
C PHE A 180 -6.37 -12.67 23.33
N ASN A 181 -6.08 -12.78 24.62
CA ASN A 181 -5.64 -11.68 25.49
C ASN A 181 -4.11 -11.51 25.54
N GLY A 182 -3.35 -12.24 24.72
CA GLY A 182 -1.90 -12.12 24.62
C GLY A 182 -1.49 -10.76 24.02
N SER A 183 -0.33 -10.26 24.44
CA SER A 183 0.21 -8.96 24.01
C SER A 183 1.65 -9.09 23.50
N GLY A 184 2.08 -8.12 22.68
CA GLY A 184 3.44 -8.08 22.15
C GLY A 184 3.77 -9.33 21.33
N ALA A 185 4.89 -9.98 21.63
CA ALA A 185 5.32 -11.22 20.97
C ALA A 185 4.38 -12.41 21.20
N ASN A 186 3.51 -12.33 22.23
CA ASN A 186 2.55 -13.39 22.56
C ASN A 186 1.13 -13.08 22.06
N ALA A 187 0.93 -12.04 21.25
CA ALA A 187 -0.38 -11.71 20.72
C ALA A 187 -0.82 -12.69 19.62
N ALA A 188 -2.13 -12.88 19.45
CA ALA A 188 -2.71 -13.68 18.37
C ALA A 188 -2.48 -13.09 16.97
N LEU A 189 -2.11 -11.80 16.89
CA LEU A 189 -1.79 -11.08 15.66
C LEU A 189 -2.93 -11.06 14.62
N PHE A 190 -4.17 -10.86 15.08
CA PHE A 190 -5.26 -10.55 14.17
C PHE A 190 -4.99 -9.26 13.38
N ASP A 191 -5.62 -9.14 12.21
CA ASP A 191 -5.61 -7.90 11.42
C ASP A 191 -6.03 -6.70 12.30
N PRO A 192 -5.47 -5.50 12.07
CA PRO A 192 -5.83 -4.30 12.82
C PRO A 192 -7.35 -4.10 12.93
N GLY A 193 -7.83 -3.81 14.15
CA GLY A 193 -9.27 -3.65 14.43
C GLY A 193 -10.05 -4.94 14.63
N LYS A 194 -9.41 -6.12 14.50
CA LYS A 194 -10.00 -7.41 14.85
C LYS A 194 -9.53 -7.84 16.24
N SER A 195 -10.47 -8.26 17.07
CA SER A 195 -10.19 -8.76 18.42
C SER A 195 -11.20 -9.84 18.80
N VAL A 196 -10.79 -10.80 19.61
CA VAL A 196 -11.68 -11.79 20.23
C VAL A 196 -11.88 -11.42 21.69
N ARG A 197 -13.13 -11.47 22.16
CA ARG A 197 -13.50 -11.26 23.57
C ARG A 197 -14.16 -12.53 24.11
N ALA A 198 -13.98 -12.77 25.40
CA ALA A 198 -14.65 -13.87 26.09
C ALA A 198 -16.18 -13.83 25.89
N GLY A 199 -16.77 -15.00 25.68
CA GLY A 199 -18.17 -15.17 25.35
C GLY A 199 -18.41 -16.56 24.77
N SER A 200 -19.38 -16.67 23.87
CA SER A 200 -19.74 -17.96 23.29
C SER A 200 -20.39 -17.79 21.93
N PHE A 201 -20.29 -18.81 21.10
CA PHE A 201 -21.07 -18.93 19.87
C PHE A 201 -21.71 -20.32 19.79
N LYS A 202 -22.47 -20.60 18.73
CA LYS A 202 -23.04 -21.92 18.49
C LYS A 202 -22.56 -22.52 17.17
N VAL A 203 -22.29 -23.82 17.17
CA VAL A 203 -22.04 -24.63 15.98
C VAL A 203 -23.09 -25.73 15.97
N ASN A 204 -23.91 -25.81 14.91
CA ASN A 204 -25.04 -26.76 14.83
C ASN A 204 -25.93 -26.78 16.09
N GLY A 205 -26.19 -25.60 16.68
CA GLY A 205 -26.99 -25.45 17.90
C GLY A 205 -26.24 -25.73 19.22
N VAL A 206 -25.05 -26.34 19.17
CA VAL A 206 -24.20 -26.61 20.33
C VAL A 206 -23.40 -25.38 20.70
N ARG A 207 -23.41 -25.01 21.99
CA ARG A 207 -22.70 -23.85 22.51
C ARG A 207 -21.20 -24.13 22.66
N ILE A 208 -20.37 -23.26 22.11
CA ILE A 208 -18.91 -23.25 22.25
C ILE A 208 -18.52 -22.04 23.10
N GLU A 209 -17.91 -22.28 24.25
CA GLU A 209 -17.38 -21.23 25.13
C GLU A 209 -15.99 -20.79 24.66
N VAL A 210 -15.81 -19.48 24.56
CA VAL A 210 -14.54 -18.83 24.25
C VAL A 210 -14.13 -17.99 25.46
N ALA A 211 -13.02 -18.35 26.09
CA ALA A 211 -12.41 -17.58 27.16
C ALA A 211 -11.44 -16.54 26.60
N ALA A 212 -11.04 -15.56 27.42
CA ALA A 212 -10.10 -14.53 26.99
C ALA A 212 -8.68 -15.09 26.79
N ASP A 213 -8.33 -16.17 27.51
CA ASP A 213 -7.06 -16.88 27.46
C ASP A 213 -7.06 -18.09 26.50
N ASP A 214 -8.16 -18.32 25.78
CA ASP A 214 -8.17 -19.27 24.67
C ASP A 214 -7.29 -18.81 23.52
N SER A 215 -6.93 -19.75 22.64
CA SER A 215 -6.27 -19.51 21.36
C SER A 215 -7.14 -20.03 20.21
N ILE A 216 -6.76 -19.75 18.96
CA ILE A 216 -7.45 -20.36 17.81
C ILE A 216 -7.36 -21.88 17.91
N ALA A 217 -6.19 -22.42 18.26
CA ALA A 217 -5.97 -23.84 18.44
C ALA A 217 -6.88 -24.42 19.53
N SER A 218 -7.05 -23.75 20.67
CA SER A 218 -7.93 -24.24 21.74
C SER A 218 -9.41 -24.17 21.34
N VAL A 219 -9.85 -23.12 20.63
CA VAL A 219 -11.23 -23.03 20.14
C VAL A 219 -11.52 -24.07 19.05
N VAL A 220 -10.59 -24.29 18.12
CA VAL A 220 -10.67 -25.35 17.10
C VAL A 220 -10.80 -26.72 17.78
N ALA A 221 -9.99 -26.99 18.81
CA ALA A 221 -10.08 -28.22 19.58
C ALA A 221 -11.45 -28.37 20.28
N LYS A 222 -11.98 -27.28 20.88
CA LYS A 222 -13.31 -27.27 21.50
C LYS A 222 -14.40 -27.63 20.49
N ILE A 223 -14.37 -27.05 19.29
CA ILE A 223 -15.33 -27.39 18.22
C ILE A 223 -15.25 -28.87 17.87
N THR A 224 -14.05 -29.37 17.58
CA THR A 224 -13.82 -30.77 17.16
C THR A 224 -14.22 -31.78 18.25
N SER A 225 -14.02 -31.44 19.52
CA SER A 225 -14.43 -32.27 20.66
C SER A 225 -15.91 -32.15 21.04
N SER A 226 -16.65 -31.21 20.45
CA SER A 226 -18.04 -30.93 20.83
C SER A 226 -19.01 -31.93 20.22
N SER A 227 -20.23 -31.96 20.77
CA SER A 227 -21.35 -32.70 20.18
C SER A 227 -21.94 -32.06 18.91
N ALA A 228 -21.28 -31.04 18.34
CA ALA A 228 -21.75 -30.37 17.13
C ALA A 228 -21.61 -31.22 15.85
N GLY A 229 -20.82 -32.30 15.91
CA GLY A 229 -20.57 -33.18 14.77
C GLY A 229 -19.70 -32.55 13.67
N VAL A 230 -18.82 -31.60 14.03
CA VAL A 230 -17.95 -30.87 13.11
C VAL A 230 -16.49 -31.11 13.49
N THR A 231 -15.65 -31.40 12.49
CA THR A 231 -14.18 -31.34 12.64
C THR A 231 -13.70 -29.99 12.12
N ALA A 232 -13.11 -29.18 13.00
CA ALA A 232 -12.50 -27.91 12.64
C ALA A 232 -10.98 -28.07 12.48
N ALA A 233 -10.40 -27.29 11.57
CA ALA A 233 -8.97 -27.11 11.40
C ALA A 233 -8.68 -25.64 11.11
N PHE A 234 -7.47 -25.19 11.49
CA PHE A 234 -6.93 -23.90 11.07
C PHE A 234 -5.96 -24.14 9.91
N ASP A 235 -6.17 -23.44 8.80
CA ASP A 235 -5.25 -23.45 7.67
C ASP A 235 -4.22 -22.33 7.85
N GLU A 236 -2.97 -22.70 8.07
CA GLU A 236 -1.86 -21.74 8.22
C GLU A 236 -1.34 -21.18 6.88
N THR A 237 -1.87 -21.67 5.75
CA THR A 237 -1.43 -21.32 4.40
C THR A 237 -2.37 -20.39 3.65
N ALA A 238 -3.52 -20.07 4.26
CA ALA A 238 -4.55 -19.17 3.73
C ALA A 238 -4.23 -17.69 3.93
#